data_AF-A0A7S3CRU8-F1
#
_entry.id   AF-A0A7S3CRU8-F1
#
_cell.length_a   1.000
_cell.length_b   1.000
_cell.length_c   1.000
_cell.angle_alpha   90.00
_cell.angle_beta   90.00
_cell.angle_gamma   90.00
#
_symmetry.space_group_name_H-M   'P 1'
#
loop_
_entity.id
_entity.type
_entity.pdbx_description
1 polymer ?
#
loop_
_entity_poly.entity_id
_entity_poly.type
_entity_poly.pdbx_seq_one_letter_code
_entity_poly.pdbx_strand_id
1 'polypeptide(L)'
;MKEIAKYDYIVFSKEFKVFARGKGEIDKVLQALPKQTPIQVLEKYRLHFKIDEEQDSQTMNTYNERIMVFQNFLKKAIGIMELQKKHMKQMMQARSKHDVNQIELINALMKYEDVGLAYYSDQDYNKRVLTHPKCENLKDRIEENKQKSKNSYRDSYLWFKGEFLDVQGMYDSLQGREGVMKAQLNTEQKKKDDSKELEKMQGGKTTMKSLFKSKSQKESKILNLQAAIEIADQEIQDFQKLIKFLTIYHGQQAIPKFKLAKYKMYLKTLNLFCVKEISNSHLQATFFHSLLELGEKE
;
A
#
# COMPACT_ATOMS: atom_id res chain seq x y z
N MET A 1 -7.52 4.89 6.55
CA MET A 1 -7.97 5.98 7.45
C MET A 1 -7.31 5.95 8.82
N LYS A 2 -7.39 4.86 9.61
CA LYS A 2 -6.78 4.81 10.96
C LYS A 2 -5.27 5.16 10.98
N GLU A 3 -4.50 4.66 10.02
CA GLU A 3 -3.06 4.97 9.94
C GLU A 3 -2.80 6.41 9.48
N ILE A 4 -3.60 6.94 8.56
CA ILE A 4 -3.50 8.34 8.10
C ILE A 4 -3.82 9.32 9.23
N ALA A 5 -4.76 8.96 10.10
CA ALA A 5 -5.17 9.80 11.23
C ALA A 5 -4.06 10.05 12.27
N LYS A 6 -2.97 9.27 12.23
CA LYS A 6 -1.80 9.47 13.11
C LYS A 6 -0.90 10.62 12.65
N TYR A 7 -1.15 11.16 11.45
CA TYR A 7 -0.32 12.17 10.82
C TYR A 7 -1.11 13.46 10.65
N ASP A 8 -1.00 14.35 11.62
CA ASP A 8 -1.69 15.65 11.65
C ASP A 8 -1.48 16.44 10.36
N TYR A 9 -0.25 16.41 9.82
CA TYR A 9 0.09 17.11 8.58
C TYR A 9 -0.67 16.57 7.35
N ILE A 10 -1.16 15.33 7.38
CA ILE A 10 -2.03 14.78 6.35
C ILE A 10 -3.47 15.19 6.65
N VAL A 11 -3.95 14.94 7.87
CA VAL A 11 -5.36 15.19 8.26
C VAL A 11 -5.74 16.67 8.13
N PHE A 12 -4.83 17.58 8.46
CA PHE A 12 -5.07 19.02 8.38
C PHE A 12 -4.70 19.64 7.03
N SER A 13 -4.17 18.84 6.10
CA SER A 13 -3.86 19.31 4.74
C SER A 13 -5.11 19.79 4.01
N LYS A 14 -4.94 20.76 3.10
CA LYS A 14 -6.06 21.29 2.30
C LYS A 14 -6.63 20.19 1.41
N GLU A 15 -5.74 19.39 0.84
CA GLU A 15 -6.02 18.25 -0.02
C GLU A 15 -6.90 17.22 0.70
N PHE A 16 -6.53 16.85 1.94
CA PHE A 16 -7.32 15.89 2.71
C PHE A 16 -8.66 16.46 3.15
N LYS A 17 -8.75 17.75 3.46
CA LYS A 17 -10.04 18.41 3.75
C LYS A 17 -10.97 18.40 2.54
N VAL A 18 -10.44 18.66 1.35
CA VAL A 18 -11.19 18.55 0.08
C VAL A 18 -11.63 17.11 -0.15
N PHE A 19 -10.74 16.14 0.03
CA PHE A 19 -11.08 14.72 -0.11
C PHE A 19 -12.18 14.27 0.89
N ALA A 20 -12.06 14.65 2.16
CA ALA A 20 -12.93 14.15 3.22
C ALA A 20 -14.27 14.88 3.33
N ARG A 21 -14.35 16.16 2.90
CA ARG A 21 -15.51 17.04 3.12
C ARG A 21 -15.92 17.84 1.90
N GLY A 22 -15.21 17.70 0.78
CA GLY A 22 -15.51 18.41 -0.46
C GLY A 22 -16.87 18.05 -1.03
N LYS A 23 -17.47 19.01 -1.73
CA LYS A 23 -18.68 18.81 -2.54
C LYS A 23 -18.31 18.93 -4.03
N GLY A 24 -18.99 18.20 -4.89
CA GLY A 24 -18.75 18.20 -6.34
C GLY A 24 -17.66 17.23 -6.77
N GLU A 25 -17.09 17.45 -7.96
CA GLU A 25 -16.03 16.62 -8.52
C GLU A 25 -14.69 16.90 -7.83
N ILE A 26 -14.32 16.04 -6.88
CA ILE A 26 -13.11 16.16 -6.04
C ILE A 26 -11.86 16.41 -6.90
N ASP A 27 -11.72 15.71 -8.03
CA ASP A 27 -10.53 15.83 -8.89
C ASP A 27 -10.37 17.25 -9.47
N LYS A 28 -11.45 17.89 -9.90
CA LYS A 28 -11.42 19.27 -10.39
C LYS A 28 -11.01 20.24 -9.29
N VAL A 29 -11.55 20.05 -8.08
CA VAL A 29 -11.24 20.90 -6.93
C VAL A 29 -9.77 20.75 -6.52
N LEU A 30 -9.25 19.52 -6.50
CA LEU A 30 -7.84 19.27 -6.20
C LEU A 30 -6.91 19.86 -7.27
N GLN A 31 -7.26 19.77 -8.55
CA GLN A 31 -6.47 20.35 -9.65
C GLN A 31 -6.45 21.88 -9.64
N ALA A 32 -7.50 22.51 -9.11
CA ALA A 32 -7.60 23.96 -8.96
C ALA A 32 -6.79 24.51 -7.76
N LEU A 33 -6.23 23.65 -6.91
CA LEU A 33 -5.41 24.11 -5.79
C LEU A 33 -4.13 24.79 -6.31
N PRO A 34 -3.69 25.89 -5.68
CA PRO A 34 -2.44 26.55 -6.04
C PRO A 34 -1.27 25.57 -5.97
N LYS A 35 -0.49 25.50 -7.06
CA LYS A 35 0.74 24.71 -7.08
C LYS A 35 1.72 25.25 -6.06
N GLN A 36 2.28 24.36 -5.25
CA GLN A 36 3.27 24.74 -4.26
C GLN A 36 4.64 24.86 -4.92
N THR A 37 5.40 25.90 -4.57
CA THR A 37 6.81 26.03 -4.97
C THR A 37 7.68 25.05 -4.17
N PRO A 38 8.89 24.70 -4.66
CA PRO A 38 9.78 23.79 -3.94
C PRO A 38 10.07 24.25 -2.50
N ILE A 39 10.28 25.55 -2.29
CA ILE A 39 10.50 26.11 -0.96
C ILE A 39 9.28 26.00 -0.05
N GLN A 40 8.06 26.19 -0.57
CA GLN A 40 6.83 26.00 0.22
C GLN A 40 6.65 24.55 0.67
N VAL A 41 7.03 23.59 -0.18
CA VAL A 41 7.02 22.17 0.16
C VAL A 41 8.08 21.87 1.22
N LEU A 42 9.29 22.39 1.06
CA LEU A 42 10.38 22.23 2.02
C LEU A 42 10.02 22.75 3.40
N GLU A 43 9.48 23.96 3.50
CA GLU A 43 9.06 24.55 4.78
C GLU A 43 7.96 23.73 5.45
N LYS A 44 6.98 23.25 4.67
CA LYS A 44 5.95 22.31 5.18
C LYS A 44 6.60 21.05 5.75
N TYR A 45 7.63 20.51 5.11
CA TYR A 45 8.33 19.32 5.59
C TYR A 45 9.17 19.60 6.84
N ARG A 46 9.91 20.71 6.92
CA ARG A 46 10.68 21.12 8.12
C ARG A 46 9.81 21.30 9.37
N LEU A 47 8.57 21.76 9.17
CA LEU A 47 7.61 21.89 10.27
C LEU A 47 7.25 20.54 10.90
N HIS A 48 7.16 19.48 10.07
CA HIS A 48 6.62 18.19 10.49
C HIS A 48 7.66 17.07 10.66
N PHE A 49 8.78 17.16 9.96
CA PHE A 49 9.87 16.20 10.00
C PHE A 49 11.11 16.90 10.54
N LYS A 50 11.53 16.50 11.74
CA LYS A 50 12.74 17.01 12.38
C LYS A 50 13.91 16.16 11.93
N ILE A 51 14.70 16.70 11.00
CA ILE A 51 15.94 16.09 10.51
C ILE A 51 17.07 17.11 10.62
N ASP A 52 18.28 16.62 10.79
CA ASP A 52 19.49 17.42 10.68
C ASP A 52 19.88 17.54 9.20
N GLU A 53 19.81 18.75 8.65
CA GLU A 53 20.14 19.02 7.25
C GLU A 53 21.65 19.22 7.03
N GLU A 54 22.44 19.37 8.10
CA GLU A 54 23.88 19.51 8.05
C GLU A 54 24.53 18.13 8.07
N GLN A 55 24.64 17.54 6.88
CA GLN A 55 25.28 16.24 6.68
C GLN A 55 26.50 16.42 5.80
N ASP A 56 27.58 15.72 6.14
CA ASP A 56 28.79 15.70 5.33
C ASP A 56 28.58 14.92 4.02
N SER A 57 29.49 15.12 3.06
CA SER A 57 29.40 14.51 1.74
C SER A 57 29.43 12.98 1.76
N GLN A 58 30.18 12.36 2.69
CA GLN A 58 30.26 10.89 2.78
C GLN A 58 28.94 10.30 3.29
N THR A 59 28.33 10.94 4.28
CA THR A 59 27.01 10.57 4.81
C THR A 59 25.94 10.73 3.73
N MET A 60 25.96 11.82 2.97
CA MET A 60 25.04 12.04 1.84
C MET A 60 25.17 10.96 0.76
N ASN A 61 26.39 10.53 0.44
CA ASN A 61 26.63 9.44 -0.51
C ASN A 61 26.05 8.12 -0.01
N THR A 62 26.19 7.83 1.29
CA THR A 62 25.62 6.63 1.92
C THR A 62 24.09 6.64 1.86
N TYR A 63 23.45 7.79 2.07
CA TYR A 63 21.99 7.92 1.94
C TYR A 63 21.52 7.71 0.49
N ASN A 64 22.23 8.26 -0.50
CA ASN A 64 21.93 8.05 -1.90
C ASN A 64 22.01 6.56 -2.29
N GLU A 65 23.10 5.89 -1.92
CA GLU A 65 23.29 4.47 -2.19
C GLU A 65 22.19 3.62 -1.54
N ARG A 66 21.88 3.90 -0.26
CA ARG A 66 20.82 3.22 0.47
C ARG A 66 19.46 3.37 -0.21
N ILE A 67 19.11 4.57 -0.68
CA ILE A 67 17.86 4.83 -1.41
C ILE A 67 17.84 4.00 -2.70
N MET A 68 18.90 4.06 -3.51
CA MET A 68 18.99 3.35 -4.78
C MET A 68 18.85 1.83 -4.60
N VAL A 69 19.62 1.25 -3.67
CA VAL A 69 19.57 -0.20 -3.38
C VAL A 69 18.18 -0.60 -2.91
N PHE A 70 17.60 0.17 -2.00
CA PHE A 70 16.29 -0.15 -1.45
C PHE A 70 15.16 0.00 -2.46
N GLN A 71 15.21 1.02 -3.32
CA GLN A 71 14.26 1.22 -4.40
C GLN A 71 14.28 0.07 -5.41
N ASN A 72 15.48 -0.41 -5.79
CA ASN A 72 15.63 -1.58 -6.65
C ASN A 72 15.06 -2.84 -6.00
N PHE A 73 15.26 -3.00 -4.68
CA PHE A 73 14.61 -4.07 -3.92
C PHE A 73 13.08 -3.96 -3.97
N LEU A 74 12.51 -2.79 -3.65
CA LEU A 74 11.06 -2.58 -3.64
C LEU A 74 10.44 -2.87 -5.01
N LYS A 75 11.06 -2.43 -6.11
CA LYS A 75 10.60 -2.71 -7.47
C LYS A 75 10.46 -4.21 -7.75
N LYS A 76 11.43 -5.02 -7.31
CA LYS A 76 11.38 -6.48 -7.42
C LYS A 76 10.33 -7.08 -6.48
N ALA A 77 10.29 -6.59 -5.23
CA ALA A 77 9.37 -7.07 -4.20
C ALA A 77 7.91 -6.88 -4.62
N ILE A 78 7.55 -5.74 -5.22
CA ILE A 78 6.18 -5.46 -5.72
C ILE A 78 5.69 -6.59 -6.64
N GLY A 79 6.52 -7.03 -7.60
CA GLY A 79 6.16 -8.10 -8.53
C GLY A 79 5.92 -9.44 -7.83
N ILE A 80 6.79 -9.80 -6.89
CA ILE A 80 6.67 -11.05 -6.10
C ILE A 80 5.43 -11.00 -5.21
N MET A 81 5.21 -9.88 -4.52
CA MET A 81 4.11 -9.71 -3.59
C MET A 81 2.75 -9.68 -4.29
N GLU A 82 2.66 -9.13 -5.49
CA GLU A 82 1.45 -9.19 -6.30
C GLU A 82 1.03 -10.64 -6.58
N LEU A 83 2.00 -11.50 -6.92
CA LEU A 83 1.76 -12.92 -7.14
C LEU A 83 1.37 -13.64 -5.84
N GLN A 84 2.10 -13.42 -4.75
CA GLN A 84 1.81 -14.02 -3.44
C GLN A 84 0.42 -13.62 -2.93
N LYS A 85 0.02 -12.35 -3.10
CA LYS A 85 -1.33 -11.86 -2.78
C LYS A 85 -2.41 -12.62 -3.56
N LYS A 86 -2.19 -12.92 -4.84
CA LYS A 86 -3.12 -13.71 -5.67
C LYS A 86 -3.21 -15.16 -5.18
N HIS A 87 -2.08 -15.81 -4.90
CA HIS A 87 -2.06 -17.17 -4.35
C HIS A 87 -2.78 -17.26 -3.00
N MET A 88 -2.54 -16.29 -2.11
CA MET A 88 -3.19 -16.25 -0.81
C MET A 88 -4.71 -16.07 -0.92
N LYS A 89 -5.19 -15.32 -1.91
CA LYS A 89 -6.63 -15.20 -2.22
C LYS A 89 -7.23 -16.54 -2.64
N GLN A 90 -6.52 -17.31 -3.47
CA GLN A 90 -6.95 -18.64 -3.90
C GLN A 90 -7.01 -19.62 -2.72
N MET A 91 -5.99 -19.63 -1.86
CA MET A 91 -5.96 -20.45 -0.64
C MET A 91 -7.12 -20.10 0.31
N MET A 92 -7.40 -18.81 0.49
CA MET A 92 -8.56 -18.36 1.25
C MET A 92 -9.87 -18.91 0.68
N GLN A 93 -10.08 -18.82 -0.63
CA GLN A 93 -11.29 -19.34 -1.28
C GLN A 93 -11.38 -20.87 -1.17
N ALA A 94 -10.27 -21.58 -1.40
CA ALA A 94 -10.20 -23.02 -1.29
C ALA A 94 -10.54 -23.49 0.14
N ARG A 95 -10.02 -22.82 1.17
CA ARG A 95 -10.33 -23.15 2.56
C ARG A 95 -11.80 -22.93 2.89
N SER A 96 -12.38 -21.80 2.50
CA SER A 96 -13.82 -21.56 2.71
C SER A 96 -14.68 -22.62 2.02
N LYS A 97 -14.31 -23.06 0.81
CA LYS A 97 -15.02 -24.13 0.10
C LYS A 97 -14.86 -25.47 0.81
N HIS A 98 -13.65 -25.79 1.27
CA HIS A 98 -13.39 -27.00 2.05
C HIS A 98 -14.28 -27.08 3.29
N ASP A 99 -14.38 -25.99 4.06
CA ASP A 99 -15.18 -25.94 5.28
C ASP A 99 -16.69 -26.16 4.98
N VAL A 100 -17.19 -25.62 3.86
CA VAL A 100 -18.58 -25.87 3.41
C VAL A 100 -18.77 -27.33 2.99
N ASN A 101 -17.87 -27.85 2.14
CA ASN A 101 -17.94 -29.23 1.64
C ASN A 101 -17.91 -30.26 2.78
N GLN A 102 -17.15 -30.00 3.85
CA GLN A 102 -17.07 -30.88 5.01
C GLN A 102 -18.43 -31.01 5.72
N ILE A 103 -19.18 -29.92 5.82
CA ILE A 103 -20.52 -29.91 6.43
C ILE A 103 -21.54 -30.55 5.51
N GLU A 104 -21.47 -30.25 4.21
CA GLU A 104 -22.34 -30.88 3.21
C GLU A 104 -22.18 -32.40 3.18
N LEU A 105 -20.96 -32.91 3.35
CA LEU A 105 -20.70 -34.34 3.47
C LEU A 105 -21.45 -34.96 4.66
N ILE A 106 -21.35 -34.36 5.85
CA ILE A 106 -22.03 -34.88 7.05
C ILE A 106 -23.56 -34.85 6.87
N ASN A 107 -24.10 -33.76 6.33
CA ASN A 107 -25.53 -33.65 6.02
C ASN A 107 -25.99 -34.68 4.99
N ALA A 108 -25.15 -34.99 3.98
CA ALA A 108 -25.44 -36.02 3.00
C ALA A 108 -25.47 -37.41 3.64
N LEU A 109 -24.56 -37.71 4.58
CA LEU A 109 -24.58 -38.95 5.35
C LEU A 109 -25.82 -39.05 6.24
N MET A 110 -26.21 -37.98 6.94
CA MET A 110 -27.47 -37.95 7.70
C MET A 110 -28.69 -38.23 6.82
N LYS A 111 -28.75 -37.59 5.64
CA LYS A 111 -29.83 -37.83 4.66
C LYS A 111 -29.81 -39.27 4.13
N TYR A 112 -28.63 -39.86 3.94
CA TYR A 112 -28.50 -41.25 3.56
C TYR A 112 -29.03 -42.18 4.66
N GLU A 113 -28.78 -41.90 5.94
CA GLU A 113 -29.37 -42.66 7.04
C GLU A 113 -30.89 -42.58 7.04
N ASP A 114 -31.45 -41.39 6.84
CA ASP A 114 -32.91 -41.17 6.85
C ASP A 114 -33.66 -41.84 5.69
N VAL A 115 -32.99 -42.07 4.56
CA VAL A 115 -33.62 -42.63 3.35
C VAL A 115 -33.12 -44.05 3.07
N GLY A 116 -31.82 -44.20 2.85
CA GLY A 116 -31.21 -45.47 2.44
C GLY A 116 -31.13 -46.46 3.61
N LEU A 117 -30.50 -46.07 4.72
CA LEU A 117 -30.34 -46.97 5.85
C LEU A 117 -31.69 -47.30 6.49
N ALA A 118 -32.59 -46.33 6.58
CA ALA A 118 -33.98 -46.53 7.02
C ALA A 118 -34.69 -47.64 6.22
N TYR A 119 -34.47 -47.70 4.90
CA TYR A 119 -35.00 -48.77 4.07
C TYR A 119 -34.31 -50.12 4.34
N TYR A 120 -32.97 -50.15 4.44
CA TYR A 120 -32.23 -51.39 4.66
C TYR A 120 -32.36 -51.98 6.06
N SER A 121 -32.80 -51.19 7.03
CA SER A 121 -32.98 -51.60 8.43
C SER A 121 -34.43 -51.82 8.82
N ASP A 122 -35.36 -51.86 7.85
CA ASP A 122 -36.80 -51.94 8.11
C ASP A 122 -37.29 -50.87 9.12
N GLN A 123 -36.74 -49.66 9.00
CA GLN A 123 -36.98 -48.53 9.89
C GLN A 123 -36.47 -48.71 11.33
N ASP A 124 -35.54 -49.62 11.59
CA ASP A 124 -34.90 -49.75 12.90
C ASP A 124 -33.97 -48.56 13.18
N TYR A 125 -34.45 -47.65 14.04
CA TYR A 125 -33.70 -46.47 14.44
C TYR A 125 -32.41 -46.80 15.21
N ASN A 126 -32.30 -47.99 15.81
CA ASN A 126 -31.10 -48.43 16.55
C ASN A 126 -29.95 -48.87 15.61
N LYS A 127 -30.11 -48.74 14.30
CA LYS A 127 -29.05 -48.96 13.30
C LYS A 127 -28.49 -47.66 12.74
N ARG A 128 -29.02 -46.50 13.14
CA ARG A 128 -28.60 -45.18 12.66
C ARG A 128 -27.64 -44.58 13.67
N VAL A 129 -26.59 -43.91 13.20
CA VAL A 129 -25.60 -43.29 14.09
C VAL A 129 -25.81 -41.78 14.17
N LEU A 130 -25.91 -41.11 13.02
CA LEU A 130 -25.97 -39.65 12.93
C LEU A 130 -27.39 -39.10 13.14
N THR A 131 -28.43 -39.83 12.72
CA THR A 131 -29.84 -39.44 12.87
C THR A 131 -30.58 -40.25 13.95
N HIS A 132 -29.83 -40.94 14.82
CA HIS A 132 -30.41 -41.62 15.98
C HIS A 132 -31.18 -40.63 16.88
N PRO A 133 -32.37 -40.97 17.41
CA PRO A 133 -33.16 -40.08 18.27
C PRO A 133 -32.41 -39.58 19.52
N LYS A 134 -31.45 -40.34 20.03
CA LYS A 134 -30.59 -39.94 21.17
C LYS A 134 -29.53 -38.86 20.80
N CYS A 135 -29.37 -38.54 19.53
CA CYS A 135 -28.38 -37.58 19.00
C CYS A 135 -29.00 -36.21 18.70
N GLU A 136 -29.97 -35.75 19.50
CA GLU A 136 -30.77 -34.54 19.23
C GLU A 136 -29.93 -33.27 19.00
N ASN A 137 -28.76 -33.19 19.62
CA ASN A 137 -27.87 -32.01 19.54
C ASN A 137 -26.87 -32.05 18.39
N LEU A 138 -26.82 -33.09 17.55
CA LEU A 138 -25.78 -33.21 16.53
C LEU A 138 -25.83 -32.06 15.50
N LYS A 139 -27.03 -31.66 15.07
CA LYS A 139 -27.22 -30.55 14.12
C LYS A 139 -26.69 -29.22 14.68
N ASP A 140 -26.98 -28.95 15.96
CA ASP A 140 -26.49 -27.76 16.64
C ASP A 140 -24.96 -27.77 16.75
N ARG A 141 -24.37 -28.93 17.04
CA ARG A 141 -22.90 -29.10 17.12
C ARG A 141 -22.22 -28.91 15.76
N ILE A 142 -22.82 -29.38 14.67
CA ILE A 142 -22.33 -29.14 13.31
C ILE A 142 -22.29 -27.63 13.01
N GLU A 143 -23.37 -26.91 13.33
CA GLU A 143 -23.46 -25.46 13.08
C GLU A 143 -22.54 -24.68 14.03
N GLU A 144 -22.41 -25.09 15.29
CA GLU A 144 -21.47 -24.48 16.23
C GLU A 144 -20.01 -24.67 15.77
N ASN A 145 -19.65 -25.87 15.31
CA ASN A 145 -18.33 -26.16 14.76
C ASN A 145 -18.03 -25.26 13.53
N LYS A 146 -19.00 -25.11 12.63
CA LYS A 146 -18.90 -24.21 11.48
C LYS A 146 -18.67 -22.76 11.90
N GLN A 147 -19.42 -22.26 12.87
CA GLN A 147 -19.31 -20.87 13.35
C GLN A 147 -17.99 -20.61 14.08
N LYS A 148 -17.49 -21.61 14.82
CA LYS A 148 -16.21 -21.52 15.54
C LYS A 148 -14.99 -21.66 14.63
N SER A 149 -15.11 -22.39 13.53
CA SER A 149 -14.03 -22.52 12.54
C SER A 149 -13.68 -21.17 11.91
N LYS A 150 -12.37 -20.87 11.85
CA LYS A 150 -11.87 -19.59 11.32
C LYS A 150 -10.96 -19.82 10.13
N ASN A 151 -11.28 -19.20 9.00
CA ASN A 151 -10.38 -19.21 7.85
C ASN A 151 -9.10 -18.39 8.14
N SER A 152 -8.00 -19.06 8.47
CA SER A 152 -6.69 -18.46 8.78
C SER A 152 -6.09 -17.71 7.59
N TYR A 153 -6.32 -18.19 6.37
CA TYR A 153 -5.85 -17.55 5.13
C TYR A 153 -6.54 -16.21 4.85
N ARG A 154 -7.72 -15.94 5.41
CA ARG A 154 -8.39 -14.64 5.25
C ARG A 154 -7.57 -13.50 5.84
N ASP A 155 -7.07 -13.67 7.06
CA ASP A 155 -6.26 -12.65 7.73
C ASP A 155 -4.88 -12.53 7.06
N SER A 156 -4.27 -13.66 6.69
CA SER A 156 -3.03 -13.65 5.91
C SER A 156 -3.20 -12.93 4.59
N TYR A 157 -4.30 -13.14 3.86
CA TYR A 157 -4.60 -12.43 2.62
C TYR A 157 -4.71 -10.92 2.83
N LEU A 158 -5.44 -10.49 3.86
CA LEU A 158 -5.59 -9.07 4.19
C LEU A 158 -4.25 -8.46 4.58
N TRP A 159 -3.42 -9.19 5.32
CA TRP A 159 -2.06 -8.76 5.65
C TRP A 159 -1.20 -8.63 4.40
N PHE A 160 -1.16 -9.64 3.51
CA PHE A 160 -0.41 -9.57 2.24
C PHE A 160 -0.87 -8.40 1.37
N LYS A 161 -2.18 -8.12 1.34
CA LYS A 161 -2.73 -6.96 0.63
C LYS A 161 -2.22 -5.64 1.25
N GLY A 162 -2.23 -5.52 2.57
CA GLY A 162 -1.69 -4.35 3.27
C GLY A 162 -0.18 -4.18 3.05
N GLU A 163 0.58 -5.27 3.19
CA GLU A 163 2.03 -5.28 2.99
C GLU A 163 2.39 -4.85 1.56
N PHE A 164 1.65 -5.34 0.56
CA PHE A 164 1.80 -4.92 -0.83
C PHE A 164 1.59 -3.41 -1.01
N LEU A 165 0.52 -2.86 -0.42
CA LEU A 165 0.21 -1.44 -0.50
C LEU A 165 1.28 -0.58 0.18
N ASP A 166 1.80 -1.02 1.32
CA ASP A 166 2.86 -0.31 2.03
C ASP A 166 4.18 -0.32 1.22
N VAL A 167 4.54 -1.45 0.61
CA VAL A 167 5.72 -1.58 -0.27
C VAL A 167 5.59 -0.68 -1.49
N GLN A 168 4.40 -0.67 -2.12
CA GLN A 168 4.10 0.24 -3.23
C GLN A 168 4.19 1.70 -2.79
N GLY A 169 3.56 2.07 -1.68
CA GLY A 169 3.57 3.43 -1.17
C GLY A 169 4.97 3.93 -0.81
N MET A 170 5.83 3.05 -0.26
CA MET A 170 7.23 3.39 -0.01
C MET A 170 8.01 3.57 -1.31
N TYR A 171 7.78 2.72 -2.32
CA TYR A 171 8.40 2.86 -3.63
C TYR A 171 7.99 4.17 -4.30
N ASP A 172 6.70 4.49 -4.31
CA ASP A 172 6.15 5.72 -4.88
C ASP A 172 6.69 6.97 -4.16
N SER A 173 6.91 6.88 -2.83
CA SER A 173 7.53 7.96 -2.06
C SER A 173 8.98 8.22 -2.48
N LEU A 174 9.76 7.16 -2.73
CA LEU A 174 11.13 7.30 -3.26
C LEU A 174 11.12 7.83 -4.71
N GLN A 175 10.18 7.39 -5.54
CA GLN A 175 9.96 7.94 -6.88
C GLN A 175 9.59 9.43 -6.85
N GLY A 176 8.87 9.88 -5.81
CA GLY A 176 8.56 11.30 -5.60
C GLY A 176 9.82 12.16 -5.55
N ARG A 177 10.90 11.68 -4.91
CA ARG A 177 12.20 12.36 -4.91
C ARG A 177 12.80 12.45 -6.32
N GLU A 178 12.75 11.36 -7.11
CA GLU A 178 13.21 11.38 -8.49
C GLU A 178 12.40 12.35 -9.36
N GLY A 179 11.10 12.47 -9.09
CA GLY A 179 10.23 13.47 -9.72
C GLY A 179 10.70 14.90 -9.46
N VAL A 180 11.10 15.21 -8.23
CA VAL A 180 11.68 16.52 -7.87
C VAL A 180 13.03 16.74 -8.58
N MET A 181 13.89 15.72 -8.63
CA MET A 181 15.17 15.80 -9.37
C MET A 181 14.94 16.05 -10.87
N LYS A 182 13.95 15.37 -11.47
CA LYS A 182 13.58 15.59 -12.87
C LYS A 182 13.03 16.99 -13.11
N ALA A 183 12.25 17.54 -12.17
CA ALA A 183 11.77 18.91 -12.25
C ALA A 183 12.93 19.92 -12.22
N GLN A 184 13.91 19.73 -11.32
CA GLN A 184 15.13 20.55 -11.30
C GLN A 184 15.85 20.52 -12.64
N LEU A 185 16.10 19.33 -13.21
CA LEU A 185 16.78 19.18 -14.51
C LEU A 185 16.03 19.90 -15.64
N ASN A 186 14.70 19.86 -15.63
CA ASN A 186 13.89 20.59 -16.61
C ASN A 186 14.03 22.11 -16.45
N THR A 187 14.06 22.61 -15.21
CA THR A 187 14.27 24.03 -14.93
C THR A 187 15.68 24.48 -15.33
N GLU A 188 16.71 23.67 -15.07
CA GLU A 188 18.09 23.91 -15.53
C GLU A 188 18.18 23.97 -17.06
N GLN A 189 17.53 23.03 -17.75
CA GLN A 189 17.50 23.02 -19.20
C GLN A 189 16.79 24.26 -19.76
N LYS A 190 15.67 24.66 -19.16
CA LYS A 190 14.95 25.88 -19.55
C LYS A 190 15.81 27.13 -19.33
N LYS A 191 16.45 27.26 -18.16
CA LYS A 191 17.39 28.36 -17.86
C LYS A 191 18.47 28.44 -18.93
N LYS A 192 19.09 27.32 -19.29
CA LYS A 192 20.14 27.24 -20.32
C LYS A 192 19.65 27.72 -21.68
N ASP A 193 18.43 27.38 -22.06
CA ASP A 193 17.84 27.80 -23.33
C ASP A 193 17.50 29.30 -23.33
N ASP A 194 16.96 29.82 -22.21
CA ASP A 194 16.70 31.24 -22.01
C ASP A 194 18.00 32.07 -22.01
N SER A 195 19.08 31.59 -21.37
CA SER A 195 20.41 32.22 -21.39
C SER A 195 20.98 32.30 -22.80
N LYS A 196 20.89 31.21 -23.58
CA LYS A 196 21.33 31.22 -24.99
C LYS A 196 20.52 32.20 -25.85
N GLU A 197 19.22 32.34 -25.57
CA GLU A 197 18.38 33.30 -26.29
C GLU A 197 18.75 34.75 -25.90
N LEU A 198 19.00 35.00 -24.62
CA LEU A 198 19.45 36.30 -24.11
C LEU A 198 20.78 36.73 -24.76
N GLU A 199 21.77 35.84 -24.80
CA GLU A 199 23.09 36.11 -25.43
C GLU A 199 22.94 36.46 -26.91
N LYS A 200 22.08 35.76 -27.65
CA LYS A 200 21.81 36.06 -29.07
C LYS A 200 21.20 37.46 -29.23
N MET A 201 20.23 37.79 -28.38
CA MET A 201 19.53 39.08 -28.43
C MET A 201 20.45 40.24 -28.04
N GLN A 202 21.31 40.07 -27.03
CA GLN A 202 22.30 41.08 -26.62
C GLN A 202 23.41 41.24 -27.66
N GLY A 203 23.85 40.16 -28.29
CA GLY A 203 24.84 40.19 -29.38
C GLY A 203 24.30 40.69 -30.73
N GLY A 204 23.10 41.27 -30.77
CA GLY A 204 22.47 41.79 -31.99
C GLY A 204 22.04 40.73 -33.01
N LYS A 205 22.15 39.44 -32.67
CA LYS A 205 21.78 38.33 -33.56
C LYS A 205 20.26 38.18 -33.58
N THR A 206 19.65 38.45 -34.73
CA THR A 206 18.21 38.25 -34.93
C THR A 206 17.86 36.76 -34.94
N THR A 207 17.14 36.30 -33.91
CA THR A 207 16.43 35.02 -33.95
C THR A 207 15.24 35.13 -34.90
N MET A 208 14.79 34.04 -35.52
CA MET A 208 13.60 34.03 -36.40
C MET A 208 12.35 34.64 -35.71
N LYS A 209 12.25 34.49 -34.38
CA LYS A 209 11.18 35.08 -33.55
C LYS A 209 11.33 36.59 -33.27
N SER A 210 12.48 37.19 -33.57
CA SER A 210 12.81 38.60 -33.27
C SER A 210 12.91 39.49 -34.51
N LEU A 211 12.91 38.92 -35.72
CA LEU A 211 13.02 39.66 -36.99
C LEU A 211 11.87 40.65 -37.19
N PHE A 212 10.67 40.33 -36.68
CA PHE A 212 9.48 41.18 -36.80
C PHE A 212 9.20 42.06 -35.58
N LYS A 213 10.07 42.06 -34.56
CA LYS A 213 9.86 42.79 -33.31
C LYS A 213 10.46 44.19 -33.36
N SER A 214 9.72 45.19 -32.87
CA SER A 214 10.21 46.56 -32.72
C SER A 214 11.37 46.64 -31.71
N LYS A 215 12.16 47.72 -31.74
CA LYS A 215 13.27 47.94 -30.80
C LYS A 215 12.82 47.84 -29.33
N SER A 216 11.72 48.51 -29.00
CA SER A 216 11.10 48.45 -27.66
C SER A 216 10.66 47.03 -27.27
N GLN A 217 10.10 46.25 -28.20
CA GLN A 217 9.73 44.85 -27.94
C GLN A 217 10.94 43.94 -27.73
N LYS A 218 12.09 44.24 -28.36
CA LYS A 218 13.34 43.51 -28.14
C LYS A 218 13.90 43.81 -26.76
N GLU A 219 13.93 45.08 -26.35
CA GLU A 219 14.38 45.50 -25.00
C GLU A 219 13.50 44.89 -23.90
N SER A 220 12.17 44.96 -24.04
CA SER A 220 11.25 44.31 -23.10
C SER A 220 11.47 42.80 -23.01
N LYS A 221 11.73 42.13 -24.15
CA LYS A 221 12.04 40.69 -24.14
C LYS A 221 13.36 40.37 -23.43
N ILE A 222 14.38 41.21 -23.57
CA ILE A 222 15.66 41.06 -22.86
C ILE A 222 15.43 41.13 -21.35
N LEU A 223 14.69 42.14 -20.88
CA LEU A 223 14.34 42.28 -19.47
C LEU A 223 13.56 41.07 -18.94
N ASN A 224 12.57 40.59 -19.72
CA ASN A 224 11.79 39.41 -19.34
C ASN A 224 12.64 38.13 -19.27
N LEU A 225 13.60 37.95 -20.18
CA LEU A 225 14.53 36.82 -20.15
C LEU A 225 15.47 36.90 -18.95
N GLN A 226 15.99 38.08 -18.62
CA GLN A 226 16.81 38.28 -17.41
C GLN A 226 16.05 37.91 -16.15
N ALA A 227 14.83 38.44 -15.99
CA ALA A 227 13.97 38.11 -14.84
C ALA A 227 13.63 36.60 -14.79
N ALA A 228 13.34 35.97 -15.93
CA ALA A 228 13.06 34.53 -15.99
C ALA A 228 14.26 33.68 -15.58
N ILE A 229 15.49 34.08 -15.96
CA ILE A 229 16.72 33.39 -15.58
C ILE A 229 16.96 33.52 -14.08
N GLU A 230 16.79 34.72 -13.51
CA GLU A 230 16.93 34.94 -12.06
C GLU A 230 15.93 34.11 -11.24
N ILE A 231 14.68 34.06 -11.69
CA ILE A 231 13.64 33.20 -11.07
C ILE A 231 14.04 31.73 -11.16
N ALA A 232 14.50 31.28 -12.33
CA ALA A 232 14.92 29.89 -12.52
C ALA A 232 16.11 29.53 -11.62
N ASP A 233 17.06 30.45 -11.43
CA ASP A 233 18.21 30.28 -10.53
C ASP A 233 17.77 30.08 -9.08
N GLN A 234 16.85 30.90 -8.59
CA GLN A 234 16.31 30.74 -7.25
C GLN A 234 15.56 29.42 -7.11
N GLU A 235 14.74 29.06 -8.11
CA GLU A 235 13.98 27.82 -8.10
C GLU A 235 14.88 26.56 -8.10
N ILE A 236 15.98 26.58 -8.86
CA ILE A 236 16.99 25.51 -8.87
C ILE A 236 17.61 25.34 -7.48
N GLN A 237 17.97 26.43 -6.81
CA GLN A 237 18.50 26.36 -5.44
C GLN A 237 17.48 25.77 -4.47
N ASP A 238 16.20 26.13 -4.60
CA ASP A 238 15.15 25.60 -3.74
C ASP A 238 14.88 24.12 -4.02
N PHE A 239 14.97 23.67 -5.27
CA PHE A 239 14.96 22.25 -5.61
C PHE A 239 16.13 21.50 -4.97
N GLN A 240 17.36 22.04 -5.04
CA GLN A 240 18.53 21.41 -4.43
C GLN A 240 18.35 21.23 -2.92
N LYS A 241 17.84 22.24 -2.23
CA LYS A 241 17.51 22.16 -0.79
C LYS A 241 16.46 21.07 -0.52
N LEU A 242 15.37 21.04 -1.30
CA LEU A 242 14.32 20.04 -1.16
C LEU A 242 14.84 18.60 -1.41
N ILE A 243 15.66 18.42 -2.44
CA ILE A 243 16.26 17.11 -2.77
C ILE A 243 17.21 16.68 -1.66
N LYS A 244 18.03 17.60 -1.11
CA LYS A 244 18.90 17.32 0.03
C LYS A 244 18.06 16.85 1.22
N PHE A 245 17.02 17.60 1.59
CA PHE A 245 16.10 17.25 2.67
C PHE A 245 15.48 15.85 2.48
N LEU A 246 14.94 15.56 1.30
CA LEU A 246 14.32 14.27 0.98
C LEU A 246 15.33 13.13 1.03
N THR A 247 16.56 13.36 0.58
CA THR A 247 17.64 12.36 0.61
C THR A 247 17.99 12.00 2.05
N ILE A 248 18.13 13.00 2.93
CA ILE A 248 18.41 12.79 4.35
C ILE A 248 17.24 12.07 5.02
N TYR A 249 16.01 12.58 4.87
CA TYR A 249 14.84 11.98 5.49
C TYR A 249 14.63 10.51 5.07
N HIS A 250 14.72 10.22 3.78
CA HIS A 250 14.56 8.85 3.28
C HIS A 250 15.69 7.94 3.76
N GLY A 251 16.94 8.37 3.61
CA GLY A 251 18.13 7.58 3.95
C GLY A 251 18.25 7.33 5.45
N GLN A 252 18.04 8.36 6.27
CA GLN A 252 18.25 8.33 7.71
C GLN A 252 17.05 7.76 8.49
N GLN A 253 15.82 8.14 8.13
CA GLN A 253 14.64 7.83 8.95
C GLN A 253 13.65 6.89 8.26
N ALA A 254 13.16 7.25 7.07
CA ALA A 254 12.02 6.55 6.47
C ALA A 254 12.34 5.08 6.14
N ILE A 255 13.49 4.82 5.49
CA ILE A 255 13.88 3.45 5.12
C ILE A 255 14.14 2.57 6.36
N PRO A 256 14.95 2.97 7.36
CA PRO A 256 15.14 2.18 8.56
C PRO A 256 13.84 1.90 9.32
N LYS A 257 12.99 2.92 9.49
CA LYS A 257 11.69 2.78 10.17
C LYS A 257 10.77 1.82 9.43
N PHE A 258 10.72 1.88 8.11
CA PHE A 258 9.96 0.96 7.27
C PHE A 258 10.42 -0.48 7.48
N LYS A 259 11.74 -0.74 7.33
CA LYS A 259 12.31 -2.08 7.51
C LYS A 259 12.01 -2.66 8.89
N LEU A 260 12.17 -1.86 9.95
CA LEU A 260 11.87 -2.28 11.33
C LEU A 260 10.39 -2.63 11.51
N ALA A 261 9.49 -1.83 10.96
CA ALA A 261 8.05 -2.08 11.02
C ALA A 261 7.68 -3.39 10.30
N LYS A 262 8.27 -3.66 9.13
CA LYS A 262 7.98 -4.87 8.35
C LYS A 262 8.41 -6.15 9.06
N TYR A 263 9.62 -6.14 9.61
CA TYR A 263 10.13 -7.25 10.41
C TYR A 263 9.21 -7.59 11.59
N LYS A 264 8.80 -6.57 12.37
CA LYS A 264 7.93 -6.77 13.54
C LYS A 264 6.55 -7.31 13.16
N MET A 265 6.01 -6.86 12.03
CA MET A 265 4.68 -7.28 11.60
C MET A 265 4.66 -8.74 11.11
N TYR A 266 5.72 -9.20 10.46
CA TYR A 266 5.80 -10.57 9.94
C TYR A 266 5.61 -11.62 11.04
N LEU A 267 6.36 -11.51 12.14
CA LEU A 267 6.27 -12.46 13.25
C LEU A 267 4.86 -12.49 13.86
N LYS A 268 4.24 -11.32 14.02
CA LYS A 268 2.87 -11.21 14.54
C LYS A 268 1.87 -11.94 13.64
N THR A 269 1.98 -11.75 12.32
CA THR A 269 1.09 -12.41 11.35
C THR A 269 1.30 -13.93 11.33
N LEU A 270 2.55 -14.39 11.36
CA LEU A 270 2.86 -15.82 11.40
C LEU A 270 2.26 -16.48 12.64
N ASN A 271 2.45 -15.89 13.82
CA ASN A 271 1.88 -16.41 15.06
C ASN A 271 0.35 -16.45 15.02
N LEU A 272 -0.29 -15.41 14.48
CA LEU A 272 -1.75 -15.37 14.34
C LEU A 272 -2.27 -16.50 13.43
N PHE A 273 -1.56 -16.79 12.33
CA PHE A 273 -1.91 -17.88 11.44
C PHE A 273 -1.79 -19.23 12.15
N CYS A 274 -0.65 -19.50 12.80
CA CYS A 274 -0.40 -20.75 13.51
C CYS A 274 -1.43 -21.00 14.63
N VAL A 275 -1.72 -19.99 15.46
CA VAL A 275 -2.70 -20.11 16.55
C VAL A 275 -4.09 -20.49 16.02
N LYS A 276 -4.51 -19.90 14.89
CA LYS A 276 -5.80 -20.22 14.28
C LYS A 276 -5.84 -21.63 13.72
N GLU A 277 -4.80 -22.07 13.03
CA GLU A 277 -4.77 -23.44 12.49
C GLU A 277 -4.75 -24.47 13.61
N ILE A 278 -3.96 -24.27 14.68
CA ILE A 278 -3.98 -25.15 15.86
C ILE A 278 -5.39 -25.20 16.46
N SER A 279 -6.03 -24.04 16.65
CA SER A 279 -7.40 -23.97 17.18
C SER A 279 -8.42 -24.68 16.29
N ASN A 280 -8.30 -24.54 14.97
CA ASN A 280 -9.19 -25.21 14.01
C ASN A 280 -8.99 -26.73 14.04
N SER A 281 -7.73 -27.19 14.08
CA SER A 281 -7.41 -28.62 14.16
C SER A 281 -7.95 -29.25 15.44
N HIS A 282 -7.81 -28.57 16.58
CA HIS A 282 -8.37 -29.04 17.84
C HIS A 282 -9.90 -29.12 17.77
N LEU A 283 -10.55 -28.07 17.25
CA LEU A 283 -12.00 -28.04 17.08
C LEU A 283 -12.51 -29.18 16.20
N GLN A 284 -11.86 -29.42 15.05
CA GLN A 284 -12.20 -30.53 14.16
C GLN A 284 -11.98 -31.89 14.81
N ALA A 285 -10.85 -32.09 15.49
CA ALA A 285 -10.56 -33.35 16.18
C ALA A 285 -11.61 -33.65 17.26
N THR A 286 -11.97 -32.68 18.09
CA THR A 286 -13.02 -32.82 19.11
C THR A 286 -14.38 -33.13 18.48
N PHE A 287 -14.72 -32.45 17.38
CA PHE A 287 -15.96 -32.72 16.66
C PHE A 287 -16.00 -34.17 16.13
N PHE A 288 -14.97 -34.62 15.40
CA PHE A 288 -14.96 -35.98 14.85
C PHE A 288 -14.87 -37.06 15.92
N HIS A 289 -14.09 -36.84 16.98
CA HIS A 289 -14.04 -37.77 18.11
C HIS A 289 -15.43 -37.99 18.69
N SER A 290 -16.22 -36.93 18.82
CA SER A 290 -17.57 -37.06 19.33
C SER A 290 -18.57 -37.74 18.40
N LEU A 291 -18.29 -37.82 17.09
CA LEU A 291 -19.07 -38.63 16.18
C LEU A 291 -18.75 -40.12 16.37
N LEU A 292 -17.49 -40.44 16.65
CA LEU A 292 -17.08 -41.82 16.95
C LEU A 292 -17.75 -42.34 18.22
N GLU A 293 -17.81 -41.51 19.27
CA GLU A 293 -18.52 -41.85 20.52
C GLU A 293 -20.03 -42.11 20.34
N LEU A 294 -20.64 -41.65 19.24
CA LEU A 294 -22.03 -42.00 18.92
C LEU A 294 -22.16 -43.46 18.49
N GLY A 295 -21.17 -43.98 17.74
CA GLY A 295 -21.18 -45.35 17.24
C GLY A 295 -20.78 -46.41 18.28
N GLU A 296 -20.07 -46.03 19.35
CA GLU A 296 -19.68 -46.95 20.43
C GLU A 296 -20.79 -47.18 21.48
N LYS A 297 -21.89 -46.42 21.41
CA LYS A 297 -23.04 -46.54 22.32
C LYS A 297 -24.16 -47.46 21.80
N GLU A 298 -23.92 -48.13 20.68
CA GLU A 298 -24.73 -49.23 20.12
C GLU A 298 -24.13 -50.59 20.49
#